data_AF-A0A917R3M6-F1
#
_entry.id   AF-A0A917R3M6-F1
#
_cell.length_a   1.000
_cell.length_b   1.000
_cell.length_c   1.000
_cell.angle_alpha   90.00
_cell.angle_beta   90.00
_cell.angle_gamma   90.00
#
_symmetry.space_group_name_H-M   'P 1'
#
loop_
_entity.id
_entity.type
_entity.pdbx_description
1 polymer ?
#
loop_
_entity_poly.entity_id
_entity_poly.type
_entity_poly.pdbx_seq_one_letter_code
_entity_poly.pdbx_strand_id
1 'polypeptide(L)'
;MAGDSPRDRSPVPSRRPTLWRMARCEVCGNDYGMSFEIHAQGAIHVFDCFACAIHRMAPICEHCRVQIIGQGVEVGGQWFCGAHCARSEGKVGIIDKV
;
A
#
# COMPACT_ATOMS: atom_id res chain seq x y z
N MET A 1 60.44 23.60 -21.25
CA MET A 1 59.39 24.39 -20.59
C MET A 1 58.05 23.78 -21.00
N ALA A 2 57.53 22.86 -20.19
CA ALA A 2 56.27 22.16 -20.46
C ALA A 2 55.14 22.95 -19.77
N GLY A 3 54.30 23.62 -20.56
CA GLY A 3 53.07 24.24 -20.07
C GLY A 3 51.95 23.21 -20.14
N ASP A 4 51.64 22.57 -19.01
CA ASP A 4 50.53 21.63 -18.89
C ASP A 4 49.20 22.42 -18.93
N SER A 5 48.38 22.07 -19.92
CA SER A 5 47.11 22.72 -20.24
C SER A 5 46.08 22.43 -19.14
N PRO A 6 45.22 23.38 -18.74
CA PRO A 6 44.26 23.16 -17.69
C PRO A 6 43.20 22.16 -18.18
N ARG A 7 43.30 20.92 -17.71
CA ARG A 7 42.24 19.92 -17.86
C ARG A 7 41.01 20.45 -17.15
N ASP A 8 40.12 20.99 -17.97
CA ASP A 8 38.78 21.43 -17.64
C ASP A 8 38.07 20.33 -16.86
N ARG A 9 37.60 20.68 -15.67
CA ARG A 9 37.01 19.74 -14.72
C ARG A 9 35.73 19.24 -15.35
N SER A 10 35.69 17.96 -15.69
CA SER A 10 34.45 17.28 -16.08
C SER A 10 33.36 17.62 -15.07
N PRO A 11 32.18 18.08 -15.51
CA PRO A 11 31.11 18.43 -14.59
C PRO A 11 30.68 17.14 -13.91
N VAL A 12 30.81 17.11 -12.58
CA VAL A 12 30.17 16.11 -11.72
C VAL A 12 28.70 16.06 -12.17
N PRO A 13 28.13 14.89 -12.51
CA PRO A 13 26.73 14.83 -12.91
C PRO A 13 25.91 15.33 -11.73
N SER A 14 25.38 16.54 -11.86
CA SER A 14 24.45 17.12 -10.91
C SER A 14 23.33 16.10 -10.75
N ARG A 15 23.10 15.63 -9.53
CA ARG A 15 21.97 14.78 -9.16
C ARG A 15 20.74 15.35 -9.87
N ARG A 16 20.24 14.63 -10.87
CA ARG A 16 18.96 14.97 -11.50
C ARG A 16 17.96 15.04 -10.34
N PRO A 17 17.22 16.14 -10.13
CA PRO A 17 16.09 16.07 -9.24
C PRO A 17 15.23 14.96 -9.83
N THR A 18 15.05 13.88 -9.08
CA THR A 18 14.06 12.88 -9.43
C THR A 18 12.78 13.67 -9.64
N LEU A 19 12.35 13.75 -10.90
CA LEU A 19 10.97 14.06 -11.26
C LEU A 19 10.12 12.89 -10.77
N TRP A 20 10.17 12.61 -9.46
CA TRP A 20 9.14 11.85 -8.80
C TRP A 20 7.91 12.71 -9.00
N ARG A 21 7.06 12.30 -9.92
CA ARG A 21 5.69 12.78 -9.97
C ARG A 21 5.13 12.46 -8.59
N MET A 22 4.99 13.49 -7.76
CA MET A 22 4.34 13.35 -6.46
C MET A 22 2.92 12.87 -6.79
N ALA A 23 2.56 11.68 -6.32
CA ALA A 23 1.25 11.12 -6.57
C ALA A 23 0.39 11.40 -5.33
N ARG A 24 -0.81 11.92 -5.59
CA ARG A 24 -1.71 12.33 -4.53
C ARG A 24 -2.40 11.12 -3.93
N CYS A 25 -2.31 10.95 -2.62
CA CYS A 25 -3.03 9.89 -1.91
C CYS A 25 -4.54 10.02 -2.11
N GLU A 26 -5.19 8.93 -2.49
CA GLU A 26 -6.64 8.89 -2.74
C GLU A 26 -7.50 9.14 -1.49
N VAL A 27 -6.92 8.98 -0.28
CA VAL A 27 -7.66 9.07 0.98
C VAL A 27 -7.45 10.42 1.65
N CYS A 28 -6.22 10.76 2.01
CA CYS A 28 -5.92 11.99 2.75
C CYS A 28 -5.63 13.18 1.82
N GLY A 29 -5.40 12.94 0.52
CA GLY A 29 -5.10 13.99 -0.45
C GLY A 29 -3.71 14.59 -0.33
N ASN A 30 -2.82 14.01 0.49
CA ASN A 30 -1.42 14.43 0.62
C ASN A 30 -0.67 14.14 -0.68
N ASP A 31 0.26 15.03 -1.03
CA ASP A 31 1.10 14.91 -2.21
C ASP A 31 2.52 14.58 -1.75
N TYR A 32 2.97 13.35 -2.03
CA TYR A 32 4.17 12.81 -1.39
C TYR A 32 5.04 12.01 -2.36
N GLY A 33 6.35 12.23 -2.28
CA GLY A 33 7.30 11.62 -3.21
C GLY A 33 7.54 10.13 -3.02
N MET A 34 7.13 9.59 -1.88
CA MET A 34 7.16 8.15 -1.61
C MET A 34 5.76 7.53 -1.64
N SER A 35 4.81 8.18 -2.32
CA SER A 35 3.55 7.54 -2.69
C SER A 35 3.80 6.23 -3.46
N PHE A 36 2.92 5.26 -3.28
CA PHE A 36 3.00 3.96 -3.91
C PHE A 36 1.65 3.55 -4.51
N GLU A 37 1.72 2.62 -5.46
CA GLU A 37 0.54 2.06 -6.12
C GLU A 37 0.21 0.67 -5.55
N ILE A 38 -1.08 0.39 -5.44
CA ILE A 38 -1.62 -0.96 -5.21
C ILE A 38 -2.45 -1.34 -6.43
N HIS A 39 -2.05 -2.42 -7.09
CA HIS A 39 -2.75 -2.98 -8.24
C HIS A 39 -3.60 -4.15 -7.76
N ALA A 40 -4.88 -3.90 -7.47
CA ALA A 40 -5.79 -4.90 -6.90
C ALA A 40 -7.26 -4.55 -7.19
N GLN A 41 -8.18 -5.51 -6.98
CA GLN A 41 -9.63 -5.30 -7.15
C GLN A 41 -10.01 -4.74 -8.54
N GLY A 42 -9.20 -5.02 -9.57
CA GLY A 42 -9.42 -4.54 -10.94
C GLY A 42 -9.05 -3.07 -11.17
N ALA A 43 -8.40 -2.40 -10.21
CA ALA A 43 -7.98 -1.01 -10.31
C ALA A 43 -6.53 -0.81 -9.84
N ILE A 44 -5.99 0.35 -10.20
CA ILE A 44 -4.72 0.86 -9.65
C ILE A 44 -5.08 1.96 -8.67
N HIS A 45 -4.63 1.81 -7.43
CA HIS A 45 -4.85 2.78 -6.37
C HIS A 45 -3.54 3.44 -5.91
N VAL A 46 -3.58 4.71 -5.55
CA VAL A 46 -2.41 5.48 -5.08
C VAL A 46 -2.57 5.90 -3.61
N PHE A 47 -1.57 5.58 -2.79
CA PHE A 47 -1.53 5.97 -1.38
C PHE A 47 -0.15 6.47 -0.96
N ASP A 48 -0.11 7.28 0.11
CA ASP A 48 1.13 7.76 0.73
C ASP A 48 1.55 6.94 1.96
N CYS A 49 0.66 6.09 2.49
CA CYS A 49 0.90 5.24 3.65
C CYS A 49 -0.02 4.02 3.68
N PHE A 50 0.41 2.95 4.37
CA PHE A 50 -0.39 1.73 4.52
C PHE A 50 -1.68 1.97 5.29
N ALA A 51 -1.71 2.92 6.23
CA ALA A 51 -2.93 3.25 6.96
C ALA A 51 -4.05 3.74 6.01
N CYS A 52 -3.73 4.61 5.05
CA CYS A 52 -4.69 5.06 4.04
C CYS A 52 -5.09 3.91 3.10
N ALA A 53 -4.13 3.10 2.64
CA ALA A 53 -4.42 1.94 1.81
C ALA A 53 -5.38 0.95 2.48
N ILE A 54 -5.05 0.53 3.71
CA ILE A 54 -5.88 -0.37 4.52
C ILE A 54 -7.25 0.27 4.77
N HIS A 55 -7.29 1.57 5.09
CA HIS A 55 -8.54 2.26 5.34
C HIS A 55 -9.52 2.18 4.16
N ARG A 56 -8.99 2.33 2.95
CA ARG A 56 -9.78 2.34 1.72
C ARG A 56 -10.13 0.96 1.19
N MET A 57 -9.22 0.00 1.33
CA MET A 57 -9.25 -1.26 0.57
C MET A 57 -9.55 -2.51 1.41
N ALA A 58 -9.26 -2.48 2.72
CA ALA A 58 -9.42 -3.67 3.56
C ALA A 58 -10.91 -3.98 3.77
N PRO A 59 -11.37 -5.22 3.54
CA PRO A 59 -12.71 -5.64 3.91
C PRO A 59 -12.94 -5.45 5.42
N ILE A 60 -14.19 -5.26 5.80
CA ILE A 60 -14.58 -5.10 7.21
C ILE A 60 -15.17 -6.42 7.70
N CYS A 61 -14.73 -6.89 8.86
CA CYS A 61 -15.30 -8.05 9.51
C CYS A 61 -16.79 -7.81 9.85
N GLU A 62 -17.67 -8.73 9.45
CA GLU A 62 -19.11 -8.61 9.73
C GLU A 62 -19.43 -8.70 11.24
N HIS A 63 -18.59 -9.38 12.02
CA HIS A 63 -18.80 -9.55 13.46
C HIS A 63 -18.22 -8.37 14.29
N CYS A 64 -16.89 -8.22 14.28
CA CYS A 64 -16.19 -7.29 15.17
C CYS A 64 -15.85 -5.94 14.53
N ARG A 65 -16.22 -5.71 13.26
CA ARG A 65 -16.06 -4.45 12.53
C ARG A 65 -14.62 -3.95 12.32
N VAL A 66 -13.62 -4.77 12.63
CA VAL A 66 -12.22 -4.46 12.34
C VAL A 66 -11.94 -4.58 10.84
N GLN A 67 -10.94 -3.84 10.37
CA GLN A 67 -10.38 -4.01 9.03
C GLN A 67 -9.57 -5.30 8.96
N ILE A 68 -9.83 -6.11 7.93
CA ILE A 68 -9.17 -7.39 7.71
C ILE A 68 -7.87 -7.13 6.95
N ILE A 69 -6.75 -7.15 7.68
CA ILE A 69 -5.41 -6.91 7.13
C ILE A 69 -4.64 -8.23 6.91
N GLY A 70 -4.97 -9.28 7.69
CA GLY A 70 -4.40 -10.62 7.56
C GLY A 70 -5.24 -11.56 6.68
N GLN A 71 -5.00 -12.87 6.80
CA GLN A 71 -5.79 -13.89 6.13
C GLN A 71 -7.18 -14.01 6.78
N GLY A 72 -8.13 -13.21 6.30
CA GLY A 72 -9.54 -13.36 6.64
C GLY A 72 -10.17 -14.60 6.00
N VAL A 73 -11.44 -14.83 6.33
CA VAL A 73 -12.27 -15.89 5.73
C VAL A 73 -13.49 -15.28 5.07
N GLU A 74 -13.78 -15.72 3.84
CA GLU A 74 -15.00 -15.38 3.13
C GLU A 74 -15.95 -16.58 3.15
N VAL A 75 -17.19 -16.38 3.60
CA VAL A 75 -18.22 -17.43 3.62
C VAL A 75 -19.55 -16.89 3.15
N GLY A 76 -19.96 -17.29 1.93
CA GLY A 76 -21.22 -16.88 1.33
C GLY A 76 -21.30 -15.37 1.09
N GLY A 77 -20.19 -14.74 0.65
CA GLY A 77 -20.12 -13.30 0.38
C GLY A 77 -19.93 -12.41 1.62
N GLN A 78 -19.82 -12.99 2.81
CA GLN A 78 -19.53 -12.28 4.05
C GLN A 78 -18.07 -12.48 4.46
N TRP A 79 -17.46 -11.41 4.99
CA TRP A 79 -16.04 -11.37 5.36
C TRP A 79 -15.84 -11.38 6.87
N PHE A 80 -14.87 -12.17 7.35
CA PHE A 80 -14.52 -12.23 8.76
C PHE A 80 -13.01 -12.21 8.95
N CYS A 81 -12.55 -11.60 10.05
CA CYS A 81 -11.12 -11.54 10.37
C CYS A 81 -10.51 -12.90 10.77
N GLY A 82 -11.34 -13.92 10.98
CA GLY A 82 -10.90 -15.28 11.32
C GLY A 82 -12.05 -16.19 11.70
N ALA A 83 -11.73 -17.46 11.99
CA ALA A 83 -12.70 -18.51 12.25
C ALA A 83 -13.56 -18.26 13.50
N HIS A 84 -13.01 -17.59 14.52
CA HIS A 84 -13.76 -17.22 15.73
C HIS A 84 -14.95 -16.31 15.38
N CYS A 85 -14.69 -15.19 14.69
CA CYS A 85 -15.74 -14.23 14.32
C CYS A 85 -16.78 -14.86 13.38
N ALA A 86 -16.34 -15.68 12.42
CA ALA A 86 -17.27 -16.35 11.52
C ALA A 86 -18.20 -17.33 12.25
N ARG A 87 -17.69 -18.09 13.24
CA ARG A 87 -18.52 -18.97 14.08
C ARG A 87 -19.48 -18.20 14.98
N SER A 88 -19.09 -17.02 15.48
CA SER A 88 -19.99 -16.13 16.24
C SER A 88 -21.20 -15.70 15.40
N GLU A 89 -21.05 -15.60 14.08
CA GLU A 89 -22.15 -15.38 13.13
C GLU A 89 -22.76 -16.67 12.56
N GLY A 90 -22.56 -17.81 13.24
CA GLY A 90 -23.20 -19.08 12.91
C GLY A 90 -22.61 -19.82 11.70
N LYS A 91 -21.45 -19.40 11.18
CA LYS A 91 -20.78 -20.12 10.09
C LYS A 91 -20.08 -21.38 10.60
N VAL A 92 -20.28 -22.51 9.92
CA VAL A 92 -19.76 -23.83 10.33
C VAL A 92 -18.61 -24.30 9.45
N GLY A 93 -17.77 -25.19 9.98
CA GLY A 93 -16.69 -25.83 9.22
C GLY A 93 -15.44 -24.97 8.97
N ILE A 94 -15.33 -23.80 9.62
CA ILE A 94 -14.20 -22.89 9.45
C ILE A 94 -13.16 -23.17 10.52
N ILE A 95 -11.94 -23.47 10.09
CA ILE A 95 -10.79 -23.75 10.93
C ILE A 95 -9.80 -22.60 10.78
N ASP A 96 -9.25 -22.14 11.90
CA ASP A 96 -8.19 -21.14 11.89
C ASP A 96 -6.88 -21.77 11.40
N LYS A 97 -6.15 -21.09 10.52
CA LYS A 97 -4.82 -21.52 10.10
C LYS A 97 -3.81 -20.63 10.80
N VAL A 98 -3.40 -21.06 11.99
CA VAL A 98 -2.25 -20.49 12.72
C VAL A 98 -0.96 -21.08 12.17
#